data_AF-A0A0R3TY92-F1
#
_entry.id   AF-A0A0R3TY92-F1
#
_cell.length_a   1.000
_cell.length_b   1.000
_cell.length_c   1.000
_cell.angle_alpha   90.00
_cell.angle_beta   90.00
_cell.angle_gamma   90.00
#
_symmetry.space_group_name_H-M   'P 1'
#
loop_
_entity.id
_entity.type
_entity.pdbx_description
1 polymer ?
#
loop_
_entity_poly.entity_id
_entity_poly.type
_entity_poly.pdbx_seq_one_letter_code
_entity_poly.pdbx_strand_id
1 'polypeptide(L)'
;LRYFDLFIMIVICASSIALAAEDPVAENSTKNKILEHFDYAFTGVFTVEMVLKEVLTLSLQHLFLGELHAPVEYITVIDLGVVLHPGAYCRDPWNILDAIVVFCALVAFTMKPLVNPIEREREMNFRFRKPATSASAKNLNTIKSLRVLRVLRPLKTIKRVPKLKAVFDCVLSSLRNVLNILIVFVLFQFIFAVIAVQLFQGKFFYCNDASKLTPEECQGQYFDFNADGIPTTVWREWKAHGFNYDNVFYAMLTLFTVTTGEGWPGVLKNSMDATHQNQGPIEDYQQRMAIFYITFFVVFPFFFVNIFVALIIITFQKQGENELMDLELDKNQKRCVDFAINAHPLCRYMPKNKRSWKYRIWRLVVSTPFEYYIMVMIALNTLILMMKVRKSPFLASNTHVSSCPKSTIMLHFVCLVKPSLPEYCSTITSAGVTLIIIQL
;
A
#
# COMPACT_ATOMS: atom_id res chain seq x y z
N LEU A 1 5.48 -12.03 32.32
CA LEU A 1 4.99 -11.11 31.27
C LEU A 1 5.90 -11.08 30.05
N ARG A 2 7.15 -10.56 30.12
CA ARG A 2 8.03 -10.42 28.93
C ARG A 2 8.24 -11.68 28.08
N TYR A 3 8.39 -12.86 28.71
CA TYR A 3 8.50 -14.15 28.00
C TYR A 3 7.18 -14.60 27.35
N PHE A 4 6.04 -14.33 28.00
CA PHE A 4 4.72 -14.59 27.46
C PHE A 4 4.42 -13.68 26.26
N ASP A 5 4.80 -12.40 26.35
CA ASP A 5 4.64 -11.45 25.26
C ASP A 5 5.49 -11.83 24.04
N LEU A 6 6.74 -12.24 24.26
CA LEU A 6 7.63 -12.74 23.22
C LEU A 6 7.10 -14.04 22.59
N PHE A 7 6.62 -14.98 23.41
CA PHE A 7 6.05 -16.24 22.95
C PHE A 7 4.86 -16.00 22.00
N ILE A 8 3.88 -15.19 22.42
CA ILE A 8 2.73 -14.92 21.56
C ILE A 8 3.14 -14.14 20.31
N MET A 9 4.13 -13.25 20.37
CA MET A 9 4.65 -12.58 19.18
C MET A 9 5.23 -13.59 18.17
N ILE A 10 6.00 -14.57 18.64
CA ILE A 10 6.50 -15.68 17.79
C ILE A 10 5.35 -16.47 17.19
N VAL A 11 4.31 -16.78 17.97
CA VAL A 11 3.12 -17.50 17.50
C VAL A 11 2.35 -16.70 16.43
N ILE A 12 2.24 -15.37 16.58
CA ILE A 12 1.63 -14.50 15.55
C ILE A 12 2.45 -14.56 14.26
N CYS A 13 3.78 -14.46 14.34
CA CYS A 13 4.66 -14.56 13.18
C CYS A 13 4.52 -15.92 12.50
N ALA A 14 4.57 -17.03 13.26
CA ALA A 14 4.40 -18.37 12.73
C ALA A 14 3.03 -18.58 12.08
N SER A 15 1.96 -18.07 12.70
CA SER A 15 0.61 -18.10 12.13
C SER A 15 0.49 -17.27 10.83
N SER A 16 1.24 -16.17 10.72
CA SER A 16 1.24 -15.33 9.50
C SER A 16 1.99 -16.00 8.36
N ILE A 17 3.11 -16.67 8.66
CA ILE A 17 3.88 -17.47 7.70
C ILE A 17 3.05 -18.66 7.21
N ALA A 18 2.34 -19.34 8.11
CA ALA A 18 1.43 -20.43 7.75
C ALA A 18 0.31 -19.97 6.79
N LEU A 19 -0.24 -18.77 7.00
CA LEU A 19 -1.24 -18.18 6.10
C LEU A 19 -0.65 -17.85 4.72
N ALA A 20 0.57 -17.32 4.68
CA ALA A 20 1.26 -17.02 3.42
C ALA A 20 1.67 -18.27 2.64
N ALA A 21 1.83 -19.41 3.32
CA ALA A 21 2.21 -20.69 2.72
C ALA A 21 1.02 -21.50 2.17
N GLU A 22 -0.22 -21.03 2.37
CA GLU A 22 -1.43 -21.69 1.89
C GLU A 22 -1.55 -21.57 0.36
N ASP A 23 -1.85 -22.70 -0.30
CA ASP A 23 -2.05 -22.74 -1.75
C ASP A 23 -3.53 -22.45 -2.08
N PRO A 24 -3.85 -21.34 -2.77
CA PRO A 24 -5.23 -20.97 -3.10
C PRO A 24 -5.82 -21.80 -4.25
N VAL A 25 -5.01 -22.52 -5.03
CA VAL A 25 -5.47 -23.28 -6.21
C VAL A 25 -5.81 -24.72 -5.82
N ALA A 26 -4.98 -25.34 -4.99
CA ALA A 26 -5.12 -26.75 -4.63
C ALA A 26 -5.62 -26.94 -3.18
N GLU A 27 -6.92 -26.71 -2.92
CA GLU A 27 -7.53 -26.79 -1.57
C GLU A 27 -7.20 -28.12 -0.84
N ASN A 28 -7.17 -29.27 -1.55
CA ASN A 28 -6.98 -30.61 -0.97
C ASN A 28 -5.51 -31.10 -0.90
N SER A 29 -4.53 -30.24 -1.17
CA SER A 29 -3.11 -30.58 -1.12
C SER A 29 -2.67 -31.08 0.27
N THR A 30 -1.70 -32.00 0.32
CA THR A 30 -1.11 -32.48 1.60
C THR A 30 -0.53 -31.34 2.43
N LYS A 31 0.02 -30.31 1.77
CA LYS A 31 0.50 -29.08 2.42
C LYS A 31 -0.63 -28.37 3.17
N ASN A 32 -1.78 -28.18 2.52
CA ASN A 32 -2.94 -27.50 3.11
C ASN A 32 -3.53 -28.30 4.28
N LYS A 33 -3.53 -29.64 4.22
CA LYS A 33 -3.95 -30.50 5.35
C LYS A 33 -3.05 -30.32 6.58
N ILE A 34 -1.73 -30.21 6.38
CA ILE A 34 -0.77 -29.95 7.47
C ILE A 34 -0.95 -28.53 8.03
N LEU A 35 -1.09 -27.53 7.16
CA LEU A 35 -1.33 -26.14 7.55
C LEU A 35 -2.63 -25.98 8.35
N GLU A 36 -3.66 -26.75 8.01
CA GLU A 36 -4.91 -26.76 8.78
C GLU A 36 -4.70 -27.24 10.22
N HIS A 37 -3.82 -28.23 10.43
CA HIS A 37 -3.47 -28.69 11.78
C HIS A 37 -2.76 -27.61 12.59
N PHE A 38 -1.81 -26.90 11.97
CA PHE A 38 -1.15 -25.76 12.61
C PHE A 38 -2.14 -24.64 12.96
N ASP A 39 -3.15 -24.40 12.12
CA ASP A 39 -4.18 -23.41 12.41
C ASP A 39 -5.04 -23.75 13.62
N TYR A 40 -5.34 -25.03 13.86
CA TYR A 40 -6.00 -25.46 15.10
C TYR A 40 -5.12 -25.17 16.32
N ALA A 41 -3.82 -25.47 16.22
CA ALA A 41 -2.87 -25.20 17.30
C ALA A 41 -2.75 -23.69 17.59
N PHE A 42 -2.64 -22.85 16.57
CA PHE A 42 -2.56 -21.40 16.73
C PHE A 42 -3.84 -20.81 17.32
N THR A 43 -5.02 -21.22 16.85
CA THR A 43 -6.29 -20.77 17.45
C THR A 43 -6.42 -21.21 18.90
N GLY A 44 -5.95 -22.41 19.24
CA GLY A 44 -5.90 -22.88 20.63
C GLY A 44 -5.07 -21.94 21.51
N VAL A 45 -3.85 -21.60 21.07
CA VAL A 45 -2.99 -20.64 21.79
C VAL A 45 -3.66 -19.28 21.95
N PHE A 46 -4.32 -18.76 20.91
CA PHE A 46 -5.02 -17.47 21.00
C PHE A 46 -6.28 -17.53 21.87
N THR A 47 -6.96 -18.67 21.92
CA THR A 47 -8.11 -18.87 22.81
C THR A 47 -7.64 -18.87 24.27
N VAL A 48 -6.53 -19.53 24.57
CA VAL A 48 -5.91 -19.49 25.89
C VAL A 48 -5.44 -18.06 26.24
N GLU A 49 -4.82 -17.34 25.31
CA GLU A 49 -4.47 -15.93 25.50
C GLU A 49 -5.70 -15.07 25.85
N MET A 50 -6.80 -15.25 25.12
CA MET A 50 -8.06 -14.52 25.34
C MET A 50 -8.65 -14.83 26.72
N VAL A 51 -8.76 -16.12 27.08
CA VAL A 51 -9.28 -16.56 28.38
C VAL A 51 -8.40 -16.06 29.52
N LEU A 52 -7.07 -16.11 29.37
CA LEU A 52 -6.16 -15.59 30.39
C LEU A 52 -6.32 -14.07 30.59
N LYS A 53 -6.55 -13.30 29.52
CA LYS A 53 -6.84 -11.86 29.63
C LYS A 53 -8.17 -11.60 30.32
N GLU A 54 -9.22 -12.35 29.98
CA GLU A 54 -10.54 -12.24 30.60
C GLU A 54 -10.49 -12.56 32.10
N VAL A 55 -9.89 -13.71 32.47
CA VAL A 55 -9.74 -14.16 33.87
C VAL A 55 -8.86 -13.20 34.66
N LEU A 56 -7.75 -12.70 34.09
CA LEU A 56 -6.90 -11.72 34.77
C LEU A 56 -7.66 -10.42 35.05
N THR A 57 -8.48 -9.96 34.10
CA THR A 57 -9.31 -8.75 34.26
C THR A 57 -10.36 -8.93 35.36
N LEU A 58 -10.97 -10.12 35.44
CA LEU A 58 -11.92 -10.50 36.51
C LEU A 58 -11.24 -10.61 37.89
N SER A 59 -10.04 -11.19 37.96
CA SER A 59 -9.28 -11.36 39.22
C SER A 59 -8.77 -10.02 39.80
N LEU A 60 -8.35 -9.09 38.94
CA LEU A 60 -7.98 -7.72 39.34
C LEU A 60 -9.20 -6.94 39.85
N GLN A 61 -10.38 -7.14 39.26
CA GLN A 61 -11.63 -6.53 39.72
C GLN A 61 -12.02 -7.05 41.13
N HIS A 62 -11.89 -8.35 41.38
CA HIS A 62 -12.13 -8.93 42.71
C HIS A 62 -11.14 -8.43 43.76
N LEU A 63 -9.90 -8.13 43.38
CA LEU A 63 -8.88 -7.58 44.27
C LEU A 63 -9.15 -6.08 44.59
N PHE A 64 -9.64 -5.30 43.62
CA PHE A 64 -9.90 -3.86 43.79
C PHE A 64 -11.24 -3.53 44.47
N LEU A 65 -12.25 -4.40 44.37
CA LEU A 65 -13.54 -4.25 45.06
C LEU A 65 -13.61 -4.99 46.41
N GLY A 66 -12.55 -5.73 46.78
CA GLY A 66 -12.48 -6.51 48.02
C GLY A 66 -12.34 -5.72 49.32
N GLU A 67 -12.29 -4.38 49.28
CA GLU A 67 -12.12 -3.54 50.48
C GLU A 67 -13.39 -2.81 50.97
N LEU A 68 -14.59 -3.10 50.46
CA LEU A 68 -15.82 -2.54 51.06
C LEU A 68 -16.89 -3.61 51.35
N HIS A 69 -16.90 -4.00 52.63
CA HIS A 69 -17.95 -4.63 53.44
C HIS A 69 -19.36 -4.92 52.83
N ALA A 70 -19.79 -6.16 53.08
CA ALA A 70 -21.16 -6.64 53.39
C ALA A 70 -22.08 -7.13 52.23
N PRO A 71 -22.97 -8.12 52.52
CA PRO A 71 -23.50 -9.07 51.55
C PRO A 71 -24.82 -8.59 50.96
N VAL A 72 -24.82 -8.34 49.65
CA VAL A 72 -26.04 -8.32 48.85
C VAL A 72 -25.80 -9.24 47.67
N GLU A 73 -26.00 -10.54 47.92
CA GLU A 73 -26.25 -11.50 46.85
C GLU A 73 -27.50 -11.05 46.08
N TYR A 74 -27.51 -11.31 44.77
CA TYR A 74 -28.60 -11.04 43.83
C TYR A 74 -28.72 -9.61 43.30
N ILE A 75 -27.73 -9.16 42.52
CA ILE A 75 -27.91 -8.29 41.31
C ILE A 75 -26.71 -8.39 40.35
N THR A 76 -25.58 -8.95 40.78
CA THR A 76 -24.30 -8.97 40.04
C THR A 76 -24.13 -10.08 39.00
N VAL A 77 -25.21 -10.71 38.52
CA VAL A 77 -25.12 -11.71 37.42
C VAL A 77 -25.27 -11.05 36.04
N ILE A 78 -25.65 -9.77 35.98
CA ILE A 78 -25.75 -8.99 34.73
C ILE A 78 -24.53 -8.07 34.51
N ASP A 79 -23.69 -7.85 35.52
CA ASP A 79 -22.42 -7.12 35.41
C ASP A 79 -21.21 -8.06 35.33
N LEU A 80 -21.29 -9.07 34.46
CA LEU A 80 -20.09 -9.72 33.95
C LEU A 80 -19.18 -8.62 33.39
N GLY A 81 -17.90 -8.60 33.77
CA GLY A 81 -16.86 -7.60 33.39
C GLY A 81 -16.54 -7.47 31.89
N VAL A 82 -17.51 -7.81 31.04
CA VAL A 82 -17.50 -7.78 29.59
C VAL A 82 -17.90 -6.39 29.07
N VAL A 83 -18.91 -5.69 29.63
CA VAL A 83 -19.48 -4.50 28.94
C VAL A 83 -19.48 -3.17 29.70
N LEU A 84 -19.74 -3.10 31.02
CA LEU A 84 -20.11 -1.82 31.66
C LEU A 84 -19.10 -1.13 32.61
N HIS A 85 -17.97 -1.75 32.98
CA HIS A 85 -17.01 -1.16 33.95
C HIS A 85 -15.84 -0.38 33.26
N PRO A 86 -15.26 0.68 33.86
CA PRO A 86 -14.14 1.46 33.28
C PRO A 86 -12.85 0.67 32.94
N GLY A 87 -12.73 -0.59 33.39
CA GLY A 87 -11.65 -1.52 33.03
C GLY A 87 -12.10 -2.73 32.19
N ALA A 88 -13.30 -2.72 31.62
CA ALA A 88 -13.88 -3.86 30.92
C ALA A 88 -13.10 -4.24 29.64
N TYR A 89 -12.99 -5.55 29.38
CA TYR A 89 -12.26 -6.12 28.25
C TYR A 89 -12.74 -5.57 26.89
N CYS A 90 -14.05 -5.37 26.71
CA CYS A 90 -14.66 -4.91 25.45
C CYS A 90 -14.61 -3.40 25.23
N ARG A 91 -13.95 -2.61 26.09
CA ARG A 91 -13.76 -1.16 25.85
C ARG A 91 -12.53 -0.86 25.00
N ASP A 92 -11.55 -1.76 25.00
CA ASP A 92 -10.36 -1.64 24.17
C ASP A 92 -10.66 -2.20 22.75
N PRO A 93 -10.65 -1.36 21.69
CA PRO A 93 -10.94 -1.82 20.32
C PRO A 93 -10.01 -2.95 19.87
N TRP A 94 -8.79 -3.04 20.41
CA TRP A 94 -7.85 -4.09 20.08
C TRP A 94 -8.23 -5.45 20.70
N ASN A 95 -8.83 -5.44 21.89
CA ASN A 95 -9.31 -6.65 22.54
C ASN A 95 -10.60 -7.16 21.88
N ILE A 96 -11.45 -6.24 21.38
CA ILE A 96 -12.63 -6.58 20.58
C ILE A 96 -12.19 -7.24 19.27
N LEU A 97 -11.21 -6.67 18.55
CA LEU A 97 -10.66 -7.25 17.33
C LEU A 97 -10.11 -8.67 17.58
N ASP A 98 -9.36 -8.85 18.68
CA ASP A 98 -8.83 -10.15 19.10
C ASP A 98 -9.96 -11.18 19.33
N ALA A 99 -10.98 -10.79 20.10
CA ALA A 99 -12.13 -11.63 20.38
C ALA A 99 -12.91 -12.02 19.12
N ILE A 100 -13.14 -11.08 18.19
CA ILE A 100 -13.81 -11.38 16.92
C ILE A 100 -13.01 -12.41 16.12
N VAL A 101 -11.69 -12.25 16.00
CA VAL A 101 -10.84 -13.18 15.23
C VAL A 101 -10.84 -14.57 15.86
N VAL A 102 -10.73 -14.68 17.19
CA VAL A 102 -10.74 -15.97 17.91
C VAL A 102 -12.12 -16.61 17.83
N PHE A 103 -13.19 -15.86 18.06
CA PHE A 103 -14.56 -16.35 18.01
C PHE A 103 -14.94 -16.85 16.62
N CYS A 104 -14.66 -16.07 15.56
CA CYS A 104 -14.91 -16.51 14.18
C CYS A 104 -14.11 -17.76 13.81
N ALA A 105 -12.88 -17.92 14.31
CA ALA A 105 -12.09 -19.13 14.11
C ALA A 105 -12.70 -20.34 14.84
N LEU A 106 -13.14 -20.16 16.09
CA LEU A 106 -13.82 -21.21 16.86
C LEU A 106 -15.13 -21.64 16.20
N VAL A 107 -15.97 -20.68 15.78
CA VAL A 107 -17.22 -20.96 15.03
C VAL A 107 -16.94 -21.68 13.73
N ALA A 108 -15.92 -21.26 12.97
CA ALA A 108 -15.52 -21.95 11.75
C ALA A 108 -15.09 -23.40 12.02
N PHE A 109 -14.48 -23.68 13.18
CA PHE A 109 -14.05 -25.04 13.54
C PHE A 109 -15.17 -25.92 14.10
N THR A 110 -16.11 -25.38 14.88
CA THR A 110 -17.24 -26.16 15.41
C THR A 110 -18.28 -26.47 14.34
N MET A 111 -18.46 -25.57 13.38
CA MET A 111 -19.41 -25.76 12.27
C MET A 111 -18.89 -26.71 11.18
N LYS A 112 -17.57 -26.88 11.01
CA LYS A 112 -16.97 -27.84 10.05
C LYS A 112 -17.46 -29.29 10.24
N PRO A 113 -17.33 -29.91 11.43
CA PRO A 113 -17.78 -31.28 11.66
C PRO A 113 -19.31 -31.40 11.71
N LEU A 114 -20.02 -30.32 12.09
CA LEU A 114 -21.48 -30.31 12.19
C LEU A 114 -22.16 -30.26 10.81
N VAL A 115 -21.55 -29.56 9.83
CA VAL A 115 -22.06 -29.44 8.46
C VAL A 115 -21.61 -30.59 7.56
N ASN A 116 -20.50 -31.26 7.89
CA ASN A 116 -20.00 -32.44 7.18
C ASN A 116 -20.08 -33.72 8.05
N PRO A 117 -21.27 -34.22 8.46
CA PRO A 117 -21.34 -35.48 9.20
C PRO A 117 -21.11 -36.72 8.32
N ILE A 118 -20.88 -36.57 7.01
CA ILE A 118 -20.85 -37.67 6.03
C ILE A 118 -19.53 -37.70 5.22
N GLU A 119 -18.38 -37.77 5.90
CA GLU A 119 -17.09 -38.07 5.22
C GLU A 119 -16.27 -39.18 5.90
N ARG A 120 -16.80 -39.88 6.94
CA ARG A 120 -16.11 -41.05 7.50
C ARG A 120 -16.47 -42.40 6.87
N GLU A 121 -17.51 -42.49 6.04
CA GLU A 121 -17.85 -43.73 5.32
C GLU A 121 -18.39 -43.43 3.92
N ARG A 122 -17.55 -43.09 2.94
CA ARG A 122 -18.01 -43.07 1.53
C ARG A 122 -16.93 -43.22 0.47
N GLU A 123 -16.10 -44.27 0.57
CA GLU A 123 -15.36 -44.76 -0.61
C GLU A 123 -16.07 -45.90 -1.34
N MET A 124 -17.23 -46.37 -0.87
CA MET A 124 -17.95 -47.43 -1.55
C MET A 124 -19.46 -47.25 -1.35
N ASN A 125 -20.08 -46.27 -2.02
CA ASN A 125 -21.45 -46.39 -2.52
C ASN A 125 -21.94 -45.15 -3.30
N PHE A 126 -22.06 -45.40 -4.61
CA PHE A 126 -23.29 -45.26 -5.38
C PHE A 126 -23.62 -43.93 -6.05
N ARG A 127 -23.70 -44.04 -7.38
CA ARG A 127 -24.32 -43.15 -8.37
C ARG A 127 -25.78 -42.85 -8.01
N PHE A 128 -26.04 -41.85 -7.17
CA PHE A 128 -27.28 -41.06 -7.19
C PHE A 128 -27.13 -39.85 -6.26
N ARG A 129 -26.87 -38.66 -6.80
CA ARG A 129 -26.89 -37.40 -6.02
C ARG A 129 -28.18 -36.65 -6.36
N LYS A 130 -29.14 -36.66 -5.43
CA LYS A 130 -30.24 -35.68 -5.39
C LYS A 130 -29.66 -34.28 -5.09
N PRO A 131 -30.28 -33.19 -5.57
CA PRO A 131 -29.83 -31.83 -5.24
C PRO A 131 -30.09 -31.56 -3.75
N ALA A 132 -29.05 -31.12 -3.04
CA ALA A 132 -29.16 -30.72 -1.64
C ALA A 132 -29.93 -29.40 -1.53
N THR A 133 -30.73 -29.27 -0.48
CA THR A 133 -31.55 -28.09 -0.15
C THR A 133 -30.70 -26.84 0.09
N SER A 134 -31.23 -25.69 -0.34
CA SER A 134 -30.58 -24.36 -0.45
C SER A 134 -30.07 -23.74 0.86
N ALA A 135 -30.37 -24.33 2.02
CA ALA A 135 -29.83 -23.90 3.31
C ALA A 135 -28.40 -24.41 3.54
N SER A 136 -28.06 -25.63 3.10
CA SER A 136 -26.74 -26.22 3.36
C SER A 136 -25.63 -25.61 2.51
N ALA A 137 -25.94 -25.19 1.27
CA ALA A 137 -24.96 -24.56 0.36
C ALA A 137 -24.59 -23.11 0.77
N LYS A 138 -25.55 -22.35 1.32
CA LYS A 138 -25.28 -20.99 1.84
C LYS A 138 -24.35 -21.04 3.05
N ASN A 139 -24.54 -22.01 3.94
CA ASN A 139 -23.70 -22.17 5.14
C ASN A 139 -22.24 -22.55 4.81
N LEU A 140 -21.99 -23.29 3.72
CA LEU A 140 -20.63 -23.65 3.28
C LEU A 140 -19.82 -22.42 2.78
N ASN A 141 -20.46 -21.51 2.03
CA ASN A 141 -19.81 -20.28 1.58
C ASN A 141 -19.51 -19.34 2.75
N THR A 142 -20.40 -19.25 3.74
CA THR A 142 -20.18 -18.44 4.95
C THR A 142 -19.02 -18.96 5.79
N ILE A 143 -18.88 -20.29 5.95
CA ILE A 143 -17.77 -20.91 6.70
C ILE A 143 -16.43 -20.72 5.99
N LYS A 144 -16.40 -20.70 4.63
CA LYS A 144 -15.19 -20.34 3.87
C LYS A 144 -14.80 -18.87 4.08
N SER A 145 -15.75 -17.94 4.04
CA SER A 145 -15.49 -16.50 4.23
C SER A 145 -15.00 -16.16 5.65
N LEU A 146 -15.45 -16.87 6.69
CA LEU A 146 -14.98 -16.65 8.07
C LEU A 146 -13.48 -16.95 8.24
N ARG A 147 -12.90 -17.80 7.39
CA ARG A 147 -11.45 -18.08 7.41
C ARG A 147 -10.63 -16.88 6.99
N VAL A 148 -11.17 -15.95 6.20
CA VAL A 148 -10.47 -14.74 5.76
C VAL A 148 -10.12 -13.84 6.94
N LEU A 149 -10.95 -13.81 7.99
CA LEU A 149 -10.72 -12.98 9.18
C LEU A 149 -9.42 -13.33 9.93
N ARG A 150 -8.85 -14.53 9.72
CA ARG A 150 -7.53 -14.88 10.28
C ARG A 150 -6.39 -14.01 9.72
N VAL A 151 -6.58 -13.33 8.59
CA VAL A 151 -5.64 -12.35 8.03
C VAL A 151 -5.43 -11.14 8.95
N LEU A 152 -6.32 -10.91 9.91
CA LEU A 152 -6.23 -9.81 10.87
C LEU A 152 -5.31 -10.13 12.06
N ARG A 153 -4.88 -11.39 12.26
CA ARG A 153 -3.98 -11.81 13.36
C ARG A 153 -2.68 -10.97 13.45
N PRO A 154 -1.99 -10.61 12.34
CA PRO A 154 -0.80 -9.76 12.39
C PRO A 154 -1.05 -8.36 12.97
N LEU A 155 -2.29 -7.84 12.91
CA LEU A 155 -2.64 -6.52 13.46
C LEU A 155 -2.48 -6.49 14.99
N LYS A 156 -2.55 -7.63 15.68
CA LYS A 156 -2.27 -7.74 17.13
C LYS A 156 -0.86 -7.26 17.49
N THR A 157 0.10 -7.34 16.56
CA THR A 157 1.48 -6.87 16.75
C THR A 157 1.52 -5.35 16.98
N ILE A 158 0.58 -4.59 16.42
CA ILE A 158 0.50 -3.12 16.58
C ILE A 158 0.38 -2.74 18.05
N LYS A 159 -0.53 -3.39 18.81
CA LYS A 159 -0.70 -3.13 20.25
C LYS A 159 0.54 -3.52 21.08
N ARG A 160 1.30 -4.51 20.63
CA ARG A 160 2.46 -5.10 21.35
C ARG A 160 3.76 -4.32 21.12
N VAL A 161 3.89 -3.63 19.99
CA VAL A 161 5.09 -2.84 19.66
C VAL A 161 4.78 -1.36 19.86
N PRO A 162 5.26 -0.70 20.93
CA PRO A 162 4.88 0.68 21.27
C PRO A 162 5.26 1.68 20.17
N LYS A 163 6.35 1.43 19.45
CA LYS A 163 6.76 2.25 18.29
C LYS A 163 5.74 2.17 17.15
N LEU A 164 5.21 0.98 16.85
CA LEU A 164 4.22 0.77 15.79
C LEU A 164 2.85 1.31 16.21
N LYS A 165 2.48 1.13 17.48
CA LYS A 165 1.29 1.73 18.09
C LYS A 165 1.29 3.25 17.93
N ALA A 166 2.41 3.92 18.28
CA ALA A 166 2.53 5.38 18.16
C ALA A 166 2.32 5.87 16.73
N VAL A 167 2.91 5.17 15.74
CA VAL A 167 2.72 5.49 14.31
C VAL A 167 1.26 5.30 13.89
N PHE A 168 0.64 4.19 14.28
CA PHE A 168 -0.76 3.91 13.95
C PHE A 168 -1.73 4.91 14.59
N ASP A 169 -1.53 5.24 15.87
CA ASP A 169 -2.35 6.23 16.59
C ASP A 169 -2.23 7.62 15.94
N CYS A 170 -1.03 7.98 15.44
CA CYS A 170 -0.82 9.20 14.66
C CYS A 170 -1.57 9.18 13.31
N VAL A 171 -1.55 8.05 12.59
CA VAL A 171 -2.29 7.88 11.34
C VAL A 171 -3.81 8.00 11.58
N LEU A 172 -4.35 7.34 12.61
CA LEU A 172 -5.78 7.45 12.93
C LEU A 172 -6.17 8.87 13.36
N SER A 173 -5.30 9.56 14.10
CA SER A 173 -5.54 10.95 14.50
C SER A 173 -5.61 11.88 13.28
N SER A 174 -4.69 11.71 12.32
CA SER A 174 -4.69 12.51 11.07
C SER A 174 -5.82 12.14 10.11
N LEU A 175 -6.33 10.90 10.15
CA LEU A 175 -7.42 10.43 9.31
C LEU A 175 -8.70 11.27 9.47
N ARG A 176 -9.01 11.76 10.67
CA ARG A 176 -10.21 12.58 10.91
C ARG A 176 -10.22 13.85 10.07
N ASN A 177 -9.06 14.48 9.86
CA ASN A 177 -8.94 15.67 9.01
C ASN A 177 -9.06 15.30 7.53
N VAL A 178 -8.48 14.15 7.13
CA VAL A 178 -8.57 13.64 5.76
C VAL A 178 -10.00 13.30 5.37
N LEU A 179 -10.81 12.74 6.30
CA LEU A 179 -12.21 12.42 6.04
C LEU A 179 -13.05 13.64 5.65
N ASN A 180 -12.80 14.80 6.25
CA ASN A 180 -13.52 16.04 5.88
C ASN A 180 -13.26 16.42 4.41
N ILE A 181 -12.02 16.29 3.93
CA ILE A 181 -11.68 16.53 2.53
C ILE A 181 -12.30 15.47 1.63
N LEU A 182 -12.23 14.21 2.05
CA LEU A 182 -12.79 13.10 1.30
C LEU A 182 -14.29 13.30 1.06
N ILE A 183 -15.02 13.84 2.04
CA ILE A 183 -16.45 14.18 1.87
C ILE A 183 -16.62 15.23 0.77
N VAL A 184 -15.84 16.31 0.77
CA VAL A 184 -15.90 17.34 -0.28
C VAL A 184 -15.57 16.77 -1.66
N PHE A 185 -14.55 15.90 -1.74
CA PHE A 185 -14.18 15.17 -2.95
C PHE A 185 -15.33 14.31 -3.48
N VAL A 186 -15.95 13.49 -2.62
CA VAL A 186 -17.06 12.61 -3.00
C VAL A 186 -18.26 13.43 -3.45
N LEU A 187 -18.58 14.54 -2.78
CA LEU A 187 -19.67 15.43 -3.19
C LEU A 187 -19.44 16.03 -4.59
N PHE A 188 -18.21 16.47 -4.87
CA PHE A 188 -17.87 17.02 -6.17
C PHE A 188 -17.92 15.94 -7.26
N GLN A 189 -17.39 14.75 -6.97
CA GLN A 189 -17.47 13.59 -7.85
C GLN A 189 -18.91 13.17 -8.13
N PHE A 190 -19.78 13.26 -7.13
CA PHE A 190 -21.20 12.96 -7.25
C PHE A 190 -21.91 13.91 -8.23
N ILE A 191 -21.60 15.21 -8.20
CA ILE A 191 -22.18 16.19 -9.15
C ILE A 191 -21.84 15.80 -10.59
N PHE A 192 -20.57 15.51 -10.89
CA PHE A 192 -20.15 15.07 -12.23
C PHE A 192 -20.70 13.69 -12.59
N ALA A 193 -20.85 12.78 -11.62
CA ALA A 193 -21.44 11.47 -11.85
C ALA A 193 -22.91 11.59 -12.28
N VAL A 194 -23.70 12.46 -11.63
CA VAL A 194 -25.09 12.71 -12.03
C VAL A 194 -25.15 13.26 -13.45
N ILE A 195 -24.30 14.24 -13.79
CA ILE A 195 -24.22 14.78 -15.16
C ILE A 195 -23.86 13.67 -16.16
N ALA A 196 -22.88 12.83 -15.85
CA ALA A 196 -22.44 11.76 -16.73
C ALA A 196 -23.52 10.70 -16.96
N VAL A 197 -24.29 10.34 -15.93
CA VAL A 197 -25.45 9.44 -16.08
C VAL A 197 -26.45 10.05 -17.06
N GLN A 198 -26.80 11.33 -16.91
CA GLN A 198 -27.74 11.99 -17.84
C GLN A 198 -27.23 12.03 -19.29
N LEU A 199 -25.90 12.07 -19.50
CA LEU A 199 -25.31 12.12 -20.84
C LEU A 199 -25.15 10.73 -21.49
N PHE A 200 -24.80 9.71 -20.70
CA PHE A 200 -24.27 8.44 -21.20
C PHE A 200 -25.06 7.18 -20.78
N GLN A 201 -26.13 7.33 -20.00
CA GLN A 201 -26.94 6.19 -19.55
C GLN A 201 -27.41 5.33 -20.72
N GLY A 202 -27.11 4.04 -20.66
CA GLY A 202 -27.56 3.05 -21.63
C GLY A 202 -26.90 3.12 -23.00
N LYS A 203 -25.81 3.89 -23.15
CA LYS A 203 -25.06 4.05 -24.43
C LYS A 203 -23.74 3.29 -24.47
N PHE A 204 -23.32 2.68 -23.36
CA PHE A 204 -22.01 2.03 -23.19
C PHE A 204 -22.05 0.52 -23.47
N PHE A 205 -22.98 0.10 -24.34
CA PHE A 205 -23.11 -1.28 -24.78
C PHE A 205 -22.41 -1.49 -26.12
N TYR A 206 -21.81 -2.66 -26.30
CA TYR A 206 -21.19 -3.04 -27.56
C TYR A 206 -21.43 -4.53 -27.82
N CYS A 207 -21.41 -4.90 -29.10
CA CYS A 207 -21.31 -6.29 -29.53
C CYS A 207 -19.83 -6.62 -29.71
N ASN A 208 -19.41 -7.85 -29.39
CA ASN A 208 -18.07 -8.33 -29.74
C ASN A 208 -17.81 -8.42 -31.25
N ASP A 209 -18.86 -8.41 -32.07
CA ASP A 209 -18.79 -8.23 -33.52
C ASP A 209 -19.08 -6.76 -33.88
N ALA A 210 -18.06 -6.05 -34.38
CA ALA A 210 -18.13 -4.63 -34.74
C ALA A 210 -19.12 -4.34 -35.88
N SER A 211 -19.55 -5.36 -36.64
CA SER A 211 -20.54 -5.18 -37.71
C SER A 211 -21.98 -5.05 -37.20
N LYS A 212 -22.24 -5.39 -35.93
CA LYS A 212 -23.58 -5.41 -35.32
C LYS A 212 -23.75 -4.30 -34.29
N LEU A 213 -24.77 -3.48 -34.50
CA LEU A 213 -25.03 -2.28 -33.69
C LEU A 213 -26.22 -2.42 -32.73
N THR A 214 -27.03 -3.47 -32.85
CA THR A 214 -28.23 -3.64 -32.03
C THR A 214 -28.19 -4.99 -31.30
N PRO A 215 -28.82 -5.09 -30.12
CA PRO A 215 -28.86 -6.34 -29.36
C PRO A 215 -29.61 -7.46 -30.08
N GLU A 216 -30.58 -7.13 -30.93
CA GLU A 216 -31.32 -8.10 -31.75
C GLU A 216 -30.45 -8.70 -32.86
N GLU A 217 -29.53 -7.91 -33.43
CA GLU A 217 -28.59 -8.37 -34.46
C GLU A 217 -27.36 -9.07 -33.88
N CYS A 218 -27.00 -8.78 -32.62
CA CYS A 218 -25.87 -9.36 -31.91
C CYS A 218 -26.18 -10.78 -31.41
N GLN A 219 -26.56 -11.68 -32.32
CA GLN A 219 -26.94 -13.07 -32.04
C GLN A 219 -26.18 -14.05 -32.95
N GLY A 220 -26.09 -15.31 -32.52
CA GLY A 220 -25.43 -16.38 -33.28
C GLY A 220 -23.90 -16.35 -33.18
N GLN A 221 -23.21 -16.79 -34.23
CA GLN A 221 -21.75 -16.88 -34.27
C GLN A 221 -21.16 -15.99 -35.37
N TYR A 222 -19.92 -15.56 -35.17
CA TYR A 222 -19.11 -14.87 -36.17
C TYR A 222 -17.70 -15.46 -36.22
N PHE A 223 -16.96 -15.16 -37.30
CA PHE A 223 -15.57 -15.58 -37.46
C PHE A 223 -14.65 -14.50 -36.89
N ASP A 224 -13.89 -14.86 -35.86
CA ASP A 224 -12.82 -14.03 -35.32
C ASP A 224 -11.48 -14.46 -35.92
N PHE A 225 -10.76 -13.49 -36.50
CA PHE A 225 -9.48 -13.72 -37.13
C PHE A 225 -8.37 -13.32 -36.15
N ASN A 226 -7.81 -14.33 -35.47
CA ASN A 226 -6.66 -14.14 -34.58
C ASN A 226 -5.43 -13.63 -35.33
N ALA A 227 -4.39 -13.20 -34.61
CA ALA A 227 -3.13 -12.71 -35.19
C ALA A 227 -2.47 -13.68 -36.19
N ASP A 228 -2.76 -14.98 -36.08
CA ASP A 228 -2.27 -16.03 -36.98
C ASP A 228 -3.11 -16.19 -38.28
N GLY A 229 -4.18 -15.41 -38.43
CA GLY A 229 -5.07 -15.43 -39.61
C GLY A 229 -6.00 -16.64 -39.71
N ILE A 230 -6.04 -17.50 -38.69
CA ILE A 230 -6.92 -18.68 -38.63
C ILE A 230 -8.30 -18.24 -38.11
N PRO A 231 -9.40 -18.47 -38.86
CA PRO A 231 -10.74 -18.10 -38.41
C PRO A 231 -11.20 -19.05 -37.30
N THR A 232 -11.52 -18.50 -36.14
CA THR A 232 -12.18 -19.22 -35.04
C THR A 232 -13.62 -18.78 -34.90
N THR A 233 -14.54 -19.70 -34.64
CA THR A 233 -15.95 -19.38 -34.45
C THR A 233 -16.19 -18.96 -33.00
N VAL A 234 -16.71 -17.75 -32.82
CA VAL A 234 -17.01 -17.16 -31.51
C VAL A 234 -18.49 -16.80 -31.46
N TRP A 235 -19.13 -17.00 -30.31
CA TRP A 235 -20.52 -16.59 -30.09
C TRP A 235 -20.60 -15.07 -29.93
N ARG A 236 -21.59 -14.44 -30.58
CA ARG A 236 -21.87 -13.02 -30.39
C ARG A 236 -22.44 -12.79 -29.00
N GLU A 237 -21.96 -11.75 -28.33
CA GLU A 237 -22.40 -11.38 -26.99
C GLU A 237 -22.56 -9.87 -26.89
N TRP A 238 -23.75 -9.44 -26.48
CA TRP A 238 -24.05 -8.04 -26.18
C TRP A 238 -23.64 -7.71 -24.75
N LYS A 239 -22.64 -6.86 -24.57
CA LYS A 239 -22.03 -6.58 -23.27
C LYS A 239 -21.90 -5.09 -23.03
N ALA A 240 -22.02 -4.67 -21.78
CA ALA A 240 -21.65 -3.32 -21.35
C ALA A 240 -20.12 -3.24 -21.19
N HIS A 241 -19.55 -2.07 -21.45
CA HIS A 241 -18.17 -1.79 -21.04
C HIS A 241 -18.05 -1.88 -19.51
N GLY A 242 -16.89 -2.37 -19.03
CA GLY A 242 -16.64 -2.53 -17.59
C GLY A 242 -16.71 -1.20 -16.82
N PHE A 243 -16.31 -0.10 -17.46
CA PHE A 243 -16.53 1.26 -16.99
C PHE A 243 -17.65 1.91 -17.81
N ASN A 244 -18.77 2.20 -17.16
CA ASN A 244 -19.97 2.75 -17.78
C ASN A 244 -20.63 3.80 -16.86
N TYR A 245 -21.73 4.36 -17.33
CA TYR A 245 -22.47 5.46 -16.71
C TYR A 245 -23.96 5.13 -16.49
N ASP A 246 -24.32 3.85 -16.38
CA ASP A 246 -25.73 3.43 -16.30
C ASP A 246 -26.39 3.80 -14.96
N ASN A 247 -25.61 3.82 -13.87
CA ASN A 247 -26.06 4.24 -12.55
C ASN A 247 -25.02 5.15 -11.90
N VAL A 248 -25.45 5.99 -10.95
CA VAL A 248 -24.57 6.96 -10.27
C VAL A 248 -23.36 6.28 -9.61
N PHE A 249 -23.52 5.09 -9.04
CA PHE A 249 -22.41 4.34 -8.43
C PHE A 249 -21.34 3.93 -9.46
N TYR A 250 -21.75 3.36 -10.59
CA TYR A 250 -20.83 3.01 -11.68
C TYR A 250 -20.21 4.26 -12.31
N ALA A 251 -20.97 5.34 -12.47
CA ALA A 251 -20.47 6.63 -12.93
C ALA A 251 -19.39 7.19 -11.99
N MET A 252 -19.59 7.12 -10.66
CA MET A 252 -18.56 7.53 -9.69
C MET A 252 -17.30 6.65 -9.79
N LEU A 253 -17.45 5.34 -9.99
CA LEU A 253 -16.31 4.42 -10.17
C LEU A 253 -15.54 4.74 -11.46
N THR A 254 -16.25 4.95 -12.57
CA THR A 254 -15.66 5.34 -13.85
C THR A 254 -14.95 6.68 -13.73
N LEU A 255 -15.58 7.70 -13.13
CA LEU A 255 -14.93 8.99 -12.90
C LEU A 255 -13.74 8.87 -11.95
N PHE A 256 -13.77 7.97 -10.96
CA PHE A 256 -12.62 7.72 -10.09
C PHE A 256 -11.42 7.21 -10.90
N THR A 257 -11.63 6.29 -11.85
CA THR A 257 -10.54 5.86 -12.76
C THR A 257 -10.05 6.97 -13.69
N VAL A 258 -10.94 7.85 -14.14
CA VAL A 258 -10.54 9.03 -14.92
C VAL A 258 -9.71 9.99 -14.06
N THR A 259 -10.07 10.20 -12.80
CA THR A 259 -9.30 11.00 -11.84
C THR A 259 -7.90 10.45 -11.59
N THR A 260 -7.72 9.13 -11.56
CA THR A 260 -6.38 8.53 -11.36
C THR A 260 -5.48 8.67 -12.58
N GLY A 261 -6.01 9.07 -13.74
CA GLY A 261 -5.25 9.19 -14.99
C GLY A 261 -4.97 7.84 -15.66
N GLU A 262 -5.64 6.76 -15.23
CA GLU A 262 -5.43 5.40 -15.72
C GLU A 262 -6.64 4.94 -16.54
N GLY A 263 -6.40 4.44 -17.75
CA GLY A 263 -7.47 3.93 -18.63
C GLY A 263 -8.47 4.97 -19.15
N TRP A 264 -8.33 6.25 -18.78
CA TRP A 264 -9.21 7.34 -19.22
C TRP A 264 -9.31 7.54 -20.74
N PRO A 265 -8.27 7.31 -21.58
CA PRO A 265 -8.42 7.47 -23.02
C PRO A 265 -9.40 6.46 -23.62
N GLY A 266 -9.47 5.26 -23.04
CA GLY A 266 -10.45 4.24 -23.43
C GLY A 266 -11.87 4.64 -23.06
N VAL A 267 -12.07 5.17 -21.84
CA VAL A 267 -13.38 5.68 -21.40
C VAL A 267 -13.81 6.89 -22.25
N LEU A 268 -12.90 7.81 -22.55
CA LEU A 268 -13.13 8.94 -23.44
C LEU A 268 -13.51 8.47 -24.86
N LYS A 269 -12.75 7.52 -25.44
CA LYS A 269 -13.06 6.97 -26.75
C LYS A 269 -14.47 6.36 -26.77
N ASN A 270 -14.78 5.50 -25.80
CA ASN A 270 -16.11 4.90 -25.68
C ASN A 270 -17.22 5.96 -25.51
N SER A 271 -16.94 7.07 -24.83
CA SER A 271 -17.87 8.21 -24.74
C SER A 271 -18.05 8.98 -26.04
N MET A 272 -17.01 9.09 -26.88
CA MET A 272 -17.09 9.75 -28.19
C MET A 272 -17.78 8.86 -29.23
N ASP A 273 -17.58 7.55 -29.13
CA ASP A 273 -18.19 6.55 -30.01
C ASP A 273 -19.63 6.20 -29.58
N ALA A 274 -20.05 6.64 -28.39
CA ALA A 274 -21.39 6.39 -27.85
C ALA A 274 -22.49 7.02 -28.72
N THR A 275 -23.48 6.21 -29.11
CA THR A 275 -24.57 6.61 -29.99
C THR A 275 -25.86 6.90 -29.23
N HIS A 276 -26.90 6.10 -29.45
CA HIS A 276 -28.18 6.16 -28.79
C HIS A 276 -28.30 5.07 -27.72
N GLN A 277 -29.36 5.15 -26.93
CA GLN A 277 -29.65 4.13 -25.92
C GLN A 277 -29.87 2.77 -26.59
N ASN A 278 -29.24 1.72 -26.04
CA ASN A 278 -29.27 0.34 -26.55
C ASN A 278 -28.72 0.16 -27.97
N GLN A 279 -27.87 1.07 -28.44
CA GLN A 279 -27.14 0.94 -29.69
C GLN A 279 -25.64 0.85 -29.43
N GLY A 280 -24.96 0.16 -30.34
CA GLY A 280 -23.52 -0.07 -30.30
C GLY A 280 -22.75 1.21 -30.64
N PRO A 281 -21.45 1.22 -30.35
CA PRO A 281 -20.60 2.36 -30.65
C PRO A 281 -20.42 2.52 -32.16
N ILE A 282 -20.39 3.77 -32.64
CA ILE A 282 -19.99 4.13 -34.00
C ILE A 282 -18.80 5.07 -33.86
N GLU A 283 -17.70 4.75 -34.55
CA GLU A 283 -16.47 5.55 -34.47
C GLU A 283 -16.75 7.02 -34.81
N ASP A 284 -16.26 7.92 -33.95
CA ASP A 284 -16.33 9.37 -34.13
C ASP A 284 -17.76 9.97 -34.21
N TYR A 285 -18.78 9.27 -33.70
CA TYR A 285 -20.17 9.75 -33.76
C TYR A 285 -20.41 11.06 -32.99
N GLN A 286 -19.90 11.16 -31.76
CA GLN A 286 -20.14 12.28 -30.84
C GLN A 286 -18.85 12.83 -30.18
N GLN A 287 -17.91 13.30 -31.01
CA GLN A 287 -16.65 13.93 -30.54
C GLN A 287 -16.87 15.11 -29.55
N ARG A 288 -18.03 15.78 -29.60
CA ARG A 288 -18.39 16.88 -28.68
C ARG A 288 -18.40 16.45 -27.20
N MET A 289 -18.59 15.16 -26.93
CA MET A 289 -18.58 14.60 -25.57
C MET A 289 -17.21 14.70 -24.91
N ALA A 290 -16.12 14.91 -25.68
CA ALA A 290 -14.80 15.21 -25.13
C ALA A 290 -14.77 16.45 -24.24
N ILE A 291 -15.66 17.43 -24.47
CA ILE A 291 -15.75 18.65 -23.65
C ILE A 291 -16.04 18.31 -22.19
N PHE A 292 -16.87 17.30 -21.92
CA PHE A 292 -17.17 16.85 -20.55
C PHE A 292 -15.88 16.47 -19.81
N TYR A 293 -14.99 15.70 -20.45
CA TYR A 293 -13.73 15.26 -19.87
C TYR A 293 -12.71 16.39 -19.75
N ILE A 294 -12.64 17.29 -20.73
CA ILE A 294 -11.78 18.48 -20.65
C ILE A 294 -12.19 19.35 -19.46
N THR A 295 -13.49 19.63 -19.31
CA THR A 295 -14.01 20.35 -18.15
C THR A 295 -13.71 19.62 -16.85
N PHE A 296 -13.91 18.30 -16.81
CA PHE A 296 -13.56 17.50 -15.64
C PHE A 296 -12.07 17.60 -15.29
N PHE A 297 -11.16 17.45 -16.25
CA PHE A 297 -9.71 17.53 -16.03
C PHE A 297 -9.17 18.92 -15.74
N VAL A 298 -9.87 19.98 -16.13
CA VAL A 298 -9.49 21.35 -15.75
C VAL A 298 -9.99 21.65 -14.36
N VAL A 299 -11.29 21.42 -14.12
CA VAL A 299 -11.96 21.83 -12.89
C VAL A 299 -11.54 20.93 -11.72
N PHE A 300 -11.51 19.61 -11.91
CA PHE A 300 -11.31 18.67 -10.81
C PHE A 300 -9.92 18.77 -10.19
N PRO A 301 -8.79 18.67 -10.92
CA PRO A 301 -7.47 18.82 -10.33
C PRO A 301 -7.23 20.25 -9.81
N PHE A 302 -7.76 21.27 -10.49
CA PHE A 302 -7.61 22.65 -10.03
C PHE A 302 -8.25 22.87 -8.66
N PHE A 303 -9.51 22.45 -8.46
CA PHE A 303 -10.14 22.57 -7.14
C PHE A 303 -9.55 21.60 -6.12
N PHE A 304 -9.38 20.33 -6.49
CA PHE A 304 -8.96 19.29 -5.56
C PHE A 304 -7.52 19.48 -5.07
N VAL A 305 -6.56 19.71 -5.97
CA VAL A 305 -5.15 19.90 -5.59
C VAL A 305 -5.00 21.17 -4.75
N ASN A 306 -5.68 22.26 -5.11
CA ASN A 306 -5.59 23.51 -4.36
C ASN A 306 -6.18 23.39 -2.95
N ILE A 307 -7.36 22.77 -2.80
CA ILE A 307 -7.98 22.53 -1.47
C ILE A 307 -7.11 21.58 -0.64
N PHE A 308 -6.61 20.51 -1.24
CA PHE A 308 -5.79 19.52 -0.55
C PHE A 308 -4.45 20.10 -0.07
N VAL A 309 -3.74 20.83 -0.93
CA VAL A 309 -2.48 21.50 -0.58
C VAL A 309 -2.70 22.53 0.53
N ALA A 310 -3.74 23.36 0.42
CA ALA A 310 -4.05 24.37 1.44
C ALA A 310 -4.30 23.74 2.82
N LEU A 311 -5.07 22.65 2.88
CA LEU A 311 -5.37 21.99 4.16
C LEU A 311 -4.15 21.28 4.75
N ILE A 312 -3.33 20.63 3.92
CA ILE A 312 -2.06 20.05 4.37
C ILE A 312 -1.18 21.13 4.99
N ILE A 313 -1.04 22.28 4.34
CA ILE A 313 -0.26 23.41 4.87
C ILE A 313 -0.82 23.86 6.23
N ILE A 314 -2.13 24.09 6.35
CA ILE A 314 -2.77 24.50 7.60
C ILE A 314 -2.55 23.46 8.70
N THR A 315 -2.66 22.17 8.37
CA THR A 315 -2.48 21.07 9.34
C THR A 315 -1.03 20.99 9.80
N PHE A 316 -0.07 21.11 8.89
CA PHE A 316 1.36 21.14 9.23
C PHE A 316 1.75 22.39 10.02
N GLN A 317 1.20 23.55 9.68
CA GLN A 317 1.40 24.77 10.46
C GLN A 317 0.88 24.59 11.89
N LYS A 318 -0.35 24.05 12.04
CA LYS A 318 -0.95 23.79 13.34
C LYS A 318 -0.18 22.75 14.17
N GLN A 319 0.29 21.66 13.55
CA GLN A 319 1.13 20.67 14.23
C GLN A 319 2.48 21.26 14.62
N GLY A 320 3.12 22.02 13.73
CA GLY A 320 4.38 22.70 13.99
C GLY A 320 4.26 23.79 15.05
N GLU A 321 3.09 24.39 15.26
CA GLU A 321 2.82 25.29 16.38
C GLU A 321 2.61 24.53 17.69
N ASN A 322 1.88 23.41 17.67
CA ASN A 322 1.64 22.59 18.85
C ASN A 322 2.93 21.96 19.42
N GLU A 323 3.83 21.45 18.58
CA GLU A 323 5.14 20.93 19.02
C GLU A 323 6.06 22.01 19.61
N LEU A 324 5.77 23.27 19.29
CA LEU A 324 6.50 24.42 19.80
C LEU A 324 5.89 25.01 21.07
N MET A 325 4.67 24.61 21.45
CA MET A 325 4.09 24.98 22.74
C MET A 325 4.67 24.20 23.92
N ASP A 326 5.31 23.04 23.69
CA ASP A 326 5.92 22.21 24.76
C ASP A 326 7.21 22.82 25.35
N LEU A 327 7.70 23.95 24.82
CA LEU A 327 8.84 24.70 25.35
C LEU A 327 8.48 26.19 25.32
N GLU A 328 8.60 26.89 26.47
CA GLU A 328 8.44 28.36 26.59
C GLU A 328 9.50 29.17 25.80
N LEU A 329 10.21 28.55 24.87
CA LEU A 329 11.36 29.08 24.15
C LEU A 329 11.00 29.31 22.67
N ASP A 330 11.32 30.48 22.13
CA ASP A 330 11.06 30.84 20.72
C ASP A 330 11.77 29.86 19.73
N LYS A 331 11.21 29.71 18.51
CA LYS A 331 11.77 28.85 17.44
C LYS A 331 13.25 29.12 17.20
N ASN A 332 13.65 30.39 17.21
CA ASN A 332 15.02 30.79 16.95
C ASN A 332 15.93 30.45 18.14
N GLN A 333 15.44 30.63 19.36
CA GLN A 333 16.19 30.30 20.58
C GLN A 333 16.44 28.80 20.68
N LYS A 334 15.44 27.95 20.40
CA LYS A 334 15.61 26.50 20.38
C LYS A 334 16.69 26.06 19.38
N ARG A 335 16.67 26.61 18.15
CA ARG A 335 17.69 26.33 17.13
C ARG A 335 19.10 26.74 17.58
N CYS A 336 19.24 27.88 18.25
CA CYS A 336 20.52 28.34 18.78
C CYS A 336 21.05 27.41 19.89
N VAL A 337 20.17 26.97 20.80
CA VAL A 337 20.53 26.04 21.88
C VAL A 337 20.91 24.67 21.32
N ASP A 338 20.10 24.11 20.42
CA ASP A 338 20.39 22.83 19.77
C ASP A 338 21.70 22.89 18.98
N PHE A 339 21.97 23.99 18.27
CA PHE A 339 23.24 24.18 17.58
C PHE A 339 24.41 24.27 18.57
N ALA A 340 24.28 25.05 19.65
CA ALA A 340 25.34 25.22 20.63
C ALA A 340 25.69 23.89 21.35
N ILE A 341 24.69 23.05 21.61
CA ILE A 341 24.87 21.74 22.27
C ILE A 341 25.46 20.70 21.30
N ASN A 342 24.99 20.66 20.05
CA ASN A 342 25.36 19.62 19.09
C ASN A 342 26.56 20.00 18.19
N ALA A 343 27.02 21.26 18.23
CA ALA A 343 28.15 21.70 17.42
C ALA A 343 29.45 21.06 17.93
N HIS A 344 30.07 20.25 17.08
CA HIS A 344 31.41 19.73 17.29
C HIS A 344 32.43 20.55 16.49
N PRO A 345 33.66 20.74 17.01
CA PRO A 345 34.69 21.50 16.33
C PRO A 345 35.11 20.80 15.02
N LEU A 346 35.06 21.52 13.91
CA LEU A 346 35.55 21.05 12.62
C LEU A 346 37.09 20.89 12.68
N CYS A 347 37.56 19.65 12.67
CA CYS A 347 38.99 19.34 12.68
C CYS A 347 39.61 19.56 11.28
N ARG A 348 40.18 20.74 11.06
CA ARG A 348 40.98 21.00 9.84
C ARG A 348 42.41 20.50 10.03
N TYR A 349 42.80 19.48 9.27
CA TYR A 349 44.19 19.02 9.24
C TYR A 349 45.10 20.06 8.56
N MET A 350 46.10 20.56 9.28
CA MET A 350 47.17 21.42 8.75
C MET A 350 48.55 20.77 9.01
N PRO A 351 49.35 20.50 7.97
CA PRO A 351 50.67 19.90 8.17
C PRO A 351 51.63 20.87 8.87
N LYS A 352 52.30 20.38 9.93
CA LYS A 352 53.16 21.19 10.83
C LYS A 352 54.38 21.81 10.15
N ASN A 353 54.99 21.12 9.18
CA ASN A 353 56.24 21.54 8.53
C ASN A 353 55.99 22.29 7.22
N LYS A 354 56.08 23.63 7.27
CA LYS A 354 55.88 24.52 6.10
C LYS A 354 56.89 24.32 4.96
N ARG A 355 58.08 23.79 5.25
CA ARG A 355 59.13 23.48 4.25
C ARG A 355 58.98 22.09 3.61
N SER A 356 58.07 21.26 4.11
CA SER A 356 57.85 19.91 3.60
C SER A 356 57.01 19.92 2.32
N TRP A 357 57.29 18.98 1.42
CA TRP A 357 56.47 18.72 0.23
C TRP A 357 55.01 18.44 0.59
N LYS A 358 54.74 17.85 1.75
CA LYS A 358 53.37 17.62 2.28
C LYS A 358 52.56 18.92 2.38
N TYR A 359 53.18 20.03 2.81
CA TYR A 359 52.52 21.33 2.92
C TYR A 359 52.31 22.00 1.56
N ARG A 360 53.20 21.78 0.58
CA ARG A 360 53.02 22.24 -0.80
C ARG A 360 51.83 21.56 -1.49
N ILE A 361 51.71 20.23 -1.33
CA ILE A 361 50.59 19.45 -1.86
C ILE A 361 49.28 19.86 -1.16
N TRP A 362 49.27 19.97 0.16
CA TRP A 362 48.10 20.45 0.91
C TRP A 362 47.65 21.84 0.45
N ARG A 363 48.58 22.78 0.25
CA ARG A 363 48.29 24.13 -0.25
C ARG A 363 47.65 24.11 -1.65
N LEU A 364 48.07 23.19 -2.52
CA LEU A 364 47.50 23.03 -3.87
C LEU A 364 46.09 22.41 -3.79
N VAL A 365 45.89 21.36 -3.00
CA VAL A 365 44.61 20.65 -2.89
C VAL A 365 43.52 21.51 -2.23
N VAL A 366 43.89 22.38 -1.29
CA VAL A 366 42.97 23.31 -0.61
C VAL A 366 42.77 24.61 -1.41
N SER A 367 43.50 24.80 -2.52
CA SER A 367 43.38 26.03 -3.31
C SER A 367 42.09 26.06 -4.13
N THR A 368 41.44 27.22 -4.18
CA THR A 368 40.22 27.43 -4.97
C THR A 368 40.41 27.14 -6.47
N PRO A 369 41.56 27.42 -7.14
CA PRO A 369 41.73 27.07 -8.56
C PRO A 369 41.75 25.56 -8.80
N PHE A 370 42.28 24.78 -7.85
CA PHE A 370 42.28 23.31 -7.94
C PHE A 370 40.86 22.74 -7.79
N GLU A 371 40.02 23.34 -6.95
CA GLU A 371 38.61 22.95 -6.83
C GLU A 371 37.84 23.20 -8.13
N TYR A 372 37.98 24.38 -8.75
CA TYR A 372 37.37 24.66 -10.05
C TYR A 372 37.86 23.70 -11.15
N TYR A 373 39.14 23.34 -11.13
CA TYR A 373 39.72 22.38 -12.07
C TYR A 373 39.04 21.00 -11.98
N ILE A 374 38.82 20.48 -10.76
CA ILE A 374 38.10 19.22 -10.56
C ILE A 374 36.64 19.32 -11.02
N MET A 375 35.96 20.43 -10.72
CA MET A 375 34.57 20.64 -11.15
C MET A 375 34.43 20.65 -12.68
N VAL A 376 35.35 21.30 -13.38
CA VAL A 376 35.40 21.30 -14.86
C VAL A 376 35.65 19.89 -15.40
N MET A 377 36.54 19.12 -14.76
CA MET A 377 36.83 17.75 -15.18
C MET A 377 35.64 16.80 -15.00
N ILE A 378 34.90 16.95 -13.90
CA ILE A 378 33.63 16.22 -13.68
C ILE A 378 32.61 16.60 -14.75
N ALA A 379 32.44 17.91 -15.03
CA ALA A 379 31.53 18.39 -16.05
C ALA A 379 31.86 17.82 -17.45
N LEU A 380 33.14 17.85 -17.84
CA LEU A 380 33.59 17.26 -19.09
C LEU A 380 33.36 15.74 -19.14
N ASN A 381 33.61 15.01 -18.04
CA ASN A 381 33.34 13.58 -17.98
C ASN A 381 31.84 13.27 -18.12
N THR A 382 30.96 14.08 -17.50
CA THR A 382 29.50 13.95 -17.68
C THR A 382 29.06 14.26 -19.10
N LEU A 383 29.64 15.25 -19.77
CA LEU A 383 29.37 15.54 -21.17
C LEU A 383 29.81 14.40 -22.09
N ILE A 384 30.99 13.81 -21.85
CA ILE A 384 31.50 12.64 -22.58
C ILE A 384 30.54 11.44 -22.42
N LEU A 385 29.96 11.24 -21.24
CA LEU A 385 28.96 10.19 -21.00
C LEU A 385 27.62 10.46 -21.70
N MET A 386 27.16 11.72 -21.73
CA MET A 386 25.94 12.12 -22.46
C MET A 386 26.07 11.95 -23.97
N MET A 387 27.29 12.03 -24.51
CA MET A 387 27.56 11.85 -25.95
C MET A 387 27.56 10.37 -26.41
N LYS A 388 27.31 9.40 -25.51
CA LYS A 388 27.26 7.97 -25.87
C LYS A 388 25.97 7.63 -26.65
N VAL A 389 26.09 7.53 -27.98
CA VAL A 389 25.00 7.14 -28.90
C VAL A 389 25.13 5.67 -29.34
N ARG A 390 24.00 4.95 -29.45
CA ARG A 390 23.93 3.49 -29.73
C ARG A 390 24.54 3.06 -31.08
N LYS A 391 24.69 3.97 -32.05
CA LYS A 391 25.30 3.72 -33.37
C LYS A 391 26.39 4.76 -33.68
N SER A 392 27.42 4.83 -32.85
CA SER A 392 28.55 5.74 -33.08
C SER A 392 29.56 5.12 -34.06
N PRO A 393 30.12 5.87 -35.03
CA PRO A 393 31.15 5.36 -35.93
C PRO A 393 32.40 4.91 -35.16
N PHE A 394 33.13 3.91 -35.69
CA PHE A 394 34.25 3.23 -35.02
C PHE A 394 35.33 4.17 -34.45
N LEU A 395 35.59 5.32 -35.11
CA LEU A 395 36.52 6.34 -34.59
C LEU A 395 36.06 7.00 -33.28
N ALA A 396 34.77 7.29 -33.16
CA ALA A 396 34.21 7.90 -31.94
C ALA A 396 34.12 6.87 -30.80
N SER A 397 33.90 5.59 -31.11
CA SER A 397 34.02 4.50 -30.12
C SER A 397 35.43 4.45 -29.49
N ASN A 398 36.49 4.50 -30.31
CA ASN A 398 37.87 4.43 -29.83
C ASN A 398 38.32 5.66 -29.00
N THR A 399 37.80 6.86 -29.29
CA THR A 399 38.07 8.06 -28.48
C THR A 399 37.35 8.01 -27.13
N HIS A 400 36.14 7.44 -27.06
CA HIS A 400 35.43 7.22 -25.79
C HIS A 400 36.13 6.15 -24.92
N VAL A 401 36.58 5.04 -25.51
CA VAL A 401 37.29 3.95 -24.82
C VAL A 401 38.66 4.39 -24.29
N SER A 402 39.34 5.32 -24.96
CA SER A 402 40.64 5.84 -24.50
C SER A 402 40.55 7.04 -23.53
N SER A 403 39.41 7.73 -23.47
CA SER A 403 39.22 8.91 -22.61
C SER A 403 38.65 8.57 -21.22
N CYS A 404 37.77 7.57 -21.11
CA CYS A 404 37.20 7.14 -19.82
C CYS A 404 38.25 6.59 -18.82
N PRO A 405 39.24 5.77 -19.23
CA PRO A 405 40.27 5.29 -18.31
C PRO A 405 41.14 6.44 -17.78
N LYS A 406 41.39 7.47 -18.60
CA LYS A 406 42.21 8.64 -18.24
C LYS A 406 41.52 9.52 -17.21
N SER A 407 40.22 9.80 -17.38
CA SER A 407 39.44 10.55 -16.38
C SER A 407 39.32 9.78 -15.06
N THR A 408 39.15 8.45 -15.11
CA THR A 408 39.12 7.59 -13.93
C THR A 408 40.45 7.55 -13.18
N ILE A 409 41.58 7.35 -13.87
CA ILE A 409 42.93 7.36 -13.26
C ILE A 409 43.22 8.72 -12.60
N MET A 410 42.79 9.81 -13.22
CA MET A 410 43.02 11.16 -12.72
C MET A 410 42.18 11.47 -11.47
N LEU A 411 40.90 11.08 -11.44
CA LEU A 411 40.07 11.16 -10.24
C LEU A 411 40.59 10.26 -9.12
N HIS A 412 41.11 9.07 -9.46
CA HIS A 412 41.72 8.17 -8.49
C HIS A 412 43.01 8.75 -7.90
N PHE A 413 43.83 9.44 -8.70
CA PHE A 413 45.00 10.18 -8.23
C PHE A 413 44.60 11.32 -7.29
N VAL A 414 43.51 12.04 -7.57
CA VAL A 414 42.97 13.09 -6.68
C VAL A 414 42.52 12.49 -5.34
N CYS A 415 41.86 11.33 -5.33
CA CYS A 415 41.52 10.60 -4.11
C CYS A 415 42.77 10.16 -3.32
N LEU A 416 43.81 9.67 -4.00
CA LEU A 416 45.08 9.25 -3.38
C LEU A 416 45.90 10.42 -2.81
N VAL A 417 45.74 11.63 -3.35
CA VAL A 417 46.42 12.85 -2.89
C VAL A 417 45.63 13.59 -1.79
N LYS A 418 44.32 13.31 -1.65
CA LYS A 418 43.43 13.84 -0.60
C LYS A 418 43.11 12.86 0.56
N PRO A 419 44.03 12.01 1.08
CA PRO A 419 43.69 11.01 2.11
C PRO A 419 43.66 11.60 3.54
N SER A 420 43.70 12.92 3.73
CA SER A 420 43.82 13.57 5.04
C SER A 420 42.62 14.43 5.46
N LEU A 421 41.47 14.28 4.80
CA LEU A 421 40.18 14.85 5.21
C LEU A 421 39.13 13.74 5.29
N PRO A 422 38.88 13.15 6.47
CA PRO A 422 38.01 11.98 6.62
C PRO A 422 36.55 12.20 6.15
N GLU A 423 36.07 13.44 6.08
CA GLU A 423 34.67 13.76 5.70
C GLU A 423 34.42 13.92 4.19
N TYR A 424 35.45 14.17 3.37
CA TYR A 424 35.27 14.30 1.90
C TYR A 424 35.52 13.00 1.14
N CYS A 425 36.14 12.01 1.80
CA CYS A 425 36.48 10.75 1.16
C CYS A 425 35.22 9.98 0.77
N SER A 426 34.21 9.90 1.65
CA SER A 426 32.95 9.16 1.41
C SER A 426 32.18 9.62 0.17
N THR A 427 32.19 10.91 -0.15
CA THR A 427 31.41 11.46 -1.28
C THR A 427 32.09 11.22 -2.62
N ILE A 428 33.42 11.25 -2.66
CA ILE A 428 34.20 11.10 -3.90
C ILE A 428 34.51 9.61 -4.19
N THR A 429 34.77 8.77 -3.18
CA THR A 429 34.83 7.31 -3.40
C THR A 429 33.46 6.73 -3.73
N SER A 430 32.36 7.23 -3.14
CA SER A 430 31.01 6.81 -3.55
C SER A 430 30.73 7.17 -5.02
N ALA A 431 31.00 8.41 -5.45
CA ALA A 431 30.82 8.81 -6.83
C ALA A 431 31.75 8.05 -7.81
N GLY A 432 33.03 7.86 -7.43
CA GLY A 432 34.01 7.12 -8.23
C GLY A 432 33.71 5.64 -8.36
N VAL A 433 33.29 4.97 -7.27
CA VAL A 433 32.90 3.55 -7.28
C VAL A 433 31.56 3.36 -8.01
N THR A 434 30.62 4.28 -7.88
CA THR A 434 29.35 4.24 -8.62
C THR A 434 29.57 4.43 -10.12
N LEU A 435 30.49 5.30 -10.54
CA LEU A 435 30.89 5.45 -11.94
C LEU A 435 31.60 4.20 -12.50
N ILE A 436 32.38 3.48 -11.69
CA ILE A 436 33.00 2.21 -12.09
C ILE A 436 31.97 1.10 -12.24
N ILE A 437 30.96 1.04 -11.35
CA ILE A 437 29.86 0.06 -11.42
C ILE A 437 28.93 0.31 -12.61
N ILE A 438 28.77 1.57 -13.06
CA ILE A 438 27.95 1.92 -14.23
C ILE A 438 28.71 1.68 -15.56
N GLN A 439 30.04 1.54 -15.53
CA GLN A 439 30.88 1.29 -16.72
C GLN A 439 31.22 -0.19 -16.96
N LEU A 440 31.06 -1.07 -15.96
CA LEU A 440 30.98 -2.53 -16.12
C LEU A 440 29.56 -2.92 -16.55
#